data_AF-A0ABD5P1U9-F1
#
_entry.id   AF-A0ABD5P1U9-F1
#
_cell.length_a   1.000
_cell.length_b   1.000
_cell.length_c   1.000
_cell.angle_alpha   90.00
_cell.angle_beta   90.00
_cell.angle_gamma   90.00
#
_symmetry.space_group_name_H-M   'P 1'
#
loop_
_entity.id
_entity.type
_entity.pdbx_description
1 polymer ?
#
loop_
_entity_poly.entity_id
_entity_poly.type
_entity_poly.pdbx_seq_one_letter_code
_entity_poly.pdbx_strand_id
1 'polypeptide(L)'
;MERRNFLIGSAATGVGLFFGTGAFSAAGAGHGVSIGTGDGYIHVEPNDDYAGDVGEYVDDPANGPLEVIIDDVDENGWVQFDDLLLVTNTGTQAVDLYVEEQDWLGDDDAAILDYRIGGESIVGETNAVSLGSVEDGDNSETITLRADLTDHDDVEAALPSGDESTVMFVADSSATDGGDDTGDEDDEGSDDEQSSGEFLEVAAPSSVDVREVAEITATVTNETGGQQEATVALDVEGVDPSTHYGTFEETVTVADGSSEDVVFEIPTEYEDVEKGGLTLQDNEWAVSAEIDADTDELTGSLSVNDAAVQWYQPDGDKICPVCNMLTETYEAWHAQATHVDGSRIEFCSLGCAVEYWVNPTSHDGSGYDGKHDGTVEDELVTIWAPDFTDVETGEYTDSHPGWEAFIDMREGYFVLDENTATKFNTPMSGSPVCFASHDDAVAYVDEWDDVTEDDIVELEDLVDEHGLMYRANYR
;
A
#
# COMPACT_ATOMS: atom_id res chain seq x y z
N MET A 1 63.09 -30.48 -9.24
CA MET A 1 62.55 -29.25 -8.62
C MET A 1 61.44 -29.68 -7.69
N GLU A 2 61.47 -29.12 -6.50
CA GLU A 2 61.11 -29.73 -5.22
C GLU A 2 59.61 -29.98 -5.03
N ARG A 3 59.24 -31.18 -4.54
CA ARG A 3 58.36 -31.40 -3.39
C ARG A 3 58.68 -32.77 -2.77
N ARG A 4 58.99 -32.81 -1.47
CA ARG A 4 58.94 -34.00 -0.62
C ARG A 4 58.54 -33.61 0.81
N ASN A 5 57.47 -34.28 1.28
CA ASN A 5 57.17 -34.85 2.60
C ASN A 5 57.24 -33.93 3.86
N PHE A 6 56.24 -33.98 4.74
CA PHE A 6 56.04 -34.97 5.83
C PHE A 6 55.25 -34.39 7.05
N LEU A 7 54.47 -35.27 7.69
CA LEU A 7 54.23 -35.46 9.14
C LEU A 7 53.10 -34.74 9.95
N ILE A 8 52.40 -35.64 10.64
CA ILE A 8 51.46 -35.65 11.78
C ILE A 8 51.96 -34.92 13.05
N GLY A 9 51.03 -34.33 13.84
CA GLY A 9 50.98 -34.62 15.28
C GLY A 9 50.79 -33.50 16.31
N SER A 10 49.67 -33.60 17.03
CA SER A 10 49.45 -33.38 18.49
C SER A 10 49.32 -31.98 19.10
N ALA A 11 48.09 -31.74 19.60
CA ALA A 11 47.68 -31.28 20.94
C ALA A 11 48.36 -30.04 21.57
N ALA A 12 47.57 -28.97 21.71
CA ALA A 12 47.64 -28.09 22.87
C ALA A 12 46.22 -27.59 23.21
N THR A 13 45.83 -27.87 24.45
CA THR A 13 44.66 -27.38 25.18
C THR A 13 44.48 -25.87 25.06
N GLY A 14 43.29 -25.45 24.63
CA GLY A 14 42.80 -24.08 24.75
C GLY A 14 41.29 -24.13 24.85
N VAL A 15 40.76 -23.73 26.00
CA VAL A 15 39.32 -23.60 26.24
C VAL A 15 38.79 -22.51 25.32
N GLY A 16 37.85 -22.88 24.45
CA GLY A 16 37.07 -21.96 23.62
C GLY A 16 35.72 -22.62 23.39
N LEU A 17 34.69 -22.10 24.03
CA LEU A 17 33.29 -22.37 23.70
C LEU A 17 33.10 -21.97 22.23
N PHE A 18 32.87 -22.95 21.37
CA PHE A 18 32.20 -22.73 20.09
C PHE A 18 30.74 -23.11 20.32
N PHE A 19 29.88 -22.11 20.51
CA PHE A 19 28.47 -22.27 20.17
C PHE A 19 28.43 -22.40 18.64
N GLY A 20 27.95 -23.54 18.17
CA GLY A 20 27.59 -23.67 16.76
C GLY A 20 26.30 -22.88 16.57
N THR A 21 26.37 -21.83 15.76
CA THR A 21 25.20 -21.23 15.11
C THR A 21 24.69 -22.26 14.11
N GLY A 22 23.74 -23.09 14.54
CA GLY A 22 22.84 -23.75 13.63
C GLY A 22 21.82 -22.72 13.21
N ALA A 23 21.95 -22.21 11.99
CA ALA A 23 20.85 -21.52 11.32
C ALA A 23 19.75 -22.56 11.12
N PHE A 24 18.68 -22.44 11.89
CA PHE A 24 17.38 -22.98 11.53
C PHE A 24 16.66 -21.80 10.87
N SER A 25 16.53 -21.82 9.54
CA SER A 25 15.51 -21.01 8.89
C SER A 25 14.20 -21.76 9.12
N ALA A 26 13.48 -21.38 10.17
CA ALA A 26 12.06 -21.64 10.27
C ALA A 26 11.39 -20.42 9.65
N ALA A 27 10.70 -20.59 8.52
CA ALA A 27 9.68 -19.65 8.10
C ALA A 27 8.51 -19.82 9.09
N GLY A 28 8.55 -19.06 10.18
CA GLY A 28 7.37 -18.79 10.99
C GLY A 28 6.51 -17.79 10.23
N ALA A 29 5.19 -17.92 10.30
CA ALA A 29 4.34 -16.80 9.96
C ALA A 29 4.63 -15.74 11.03
N GLY A 30 5.36 -14.67 10.66
CA GLY A 30 5.63 -13.59 11.60
C GLY A 30 4.30 -13.00 12.08
N HIS A 31 4.20 -12.71 13.37
CA HIS A 31 3.03 -12.04 13.92
C HIS A 31 3.33 -10.55 13.96
N GLY A 32 2.80 -9.84 12.99
CA GLY A 32 2.96 -8.40 12.90
C GLY A 32 1.77 -7.63 13.46
N VAL A 33 2.08 -6.41 13.90
CA VAL A 33 1.11 -5.41 14.33
C VAL A 33 1.14 -4.28 13.32
N SER A 34 0.01 -4.07 12.65
CA SER A 34 -0.14 -2.99 11.69
C SER A 34 -0.28 -1.66 12.43
N ILE A 35 0.42 -0.64 11.95
CA ILE A 35 0.34 0.72 12.44
C ILE A 35 -0.50 1.53 11.48
N GLY A 36 -1.52 2.20 12.01
CA GLY A 36 -2.29 3.20 11.29
C GLY A 36 -2.15 4.58 11.91
N THR A 37 -2.46 5.60 11.12
CA THR A 37 -2.57 7.00 11.54
C THR A 37 -4.02 7.46 11.35
N GLY A 38 -4.65 7.97 12.40
CA GLY A 38 -6.07 8.35 12.39
C GLY A 38 -6.34 9.62 11.59
N ASP A 39 -5.41 10.57 11.62
CA ASP A 39 -5.52 11.88 10.99
C ASP A 39 -4.29 12.15 10.11
N GLY A 40 -4.49 12.78 8.94
CA GLY A 40 -3.44 13.04 7.93
C GLY A 40 -2.33 14.01 8.34
N TYR A 41 -2.28 14.43 9.61
CA TYR A 41 -1.26 15.32 10.14
C TYR A 41 0.00 14.62 10.65
N ILE A 42 -0.03 13.29 10.78
CA ILE A 42 1.11 12.54 11.32
C ILE A 42 1.59 11.49 10.31
N HIS A 43 2.91 11.41 10.19
CA HIS A 43 3.61 10.40 9.43
C HIS A 43 4.42 9.54 10.40
N VAL A 44 4.32 8.22 10.28
CA VAL A 44 5.10 7.26 11.07
C VAL A 44 5.94 6.44 10.10
N GLU A 45 7.23 6.37 10.35
CA GLU A 45 8.20 5.65 9.51
C GLU A 45 9.22 4.88 10.38
N PRO A 46 9.91 3.87 9.81
CA PRO A 46 11.06 3.26 10.47
C PRO A 46 12.13 4.30 10.82
N ASN A 47 12.70 4.24 12.01
CA ASN A 47 13.76 5.17 12.38
C ASN A 47 15.12 4.71 11.83
N ASP A 48 15.65 5.41 10.83
CA ASP A 48 16.99 5.18 10.25
C ASP A 48 18.14 5.28 11.27
N ASP A 49 17.95 6.02 12.37
CA ASP A 49 18.93 6.17 13.45
C ASP A 49 18.81 5.06 14.52
N TYR A 50 17.90 4.10 14.35
CA TYR A 50 17.77 2.94 15.24
C TYR A 50 19.10 2.19 15.37
N ALA A 51 19.46 1.80 16.60
CA ALA A 51 20.76 1.19 16.86
C ALA A 51 20.91 -0.24 16.30
N GLY A 52 19.80 -0.88 15.94
CA GLY A 52 19.73 -2.22 15.34
C GLY A 52 19.47 -2.19 13.83
N ASP A 53 19.08 -3.35 13.28
CA ASP A 53 18.57 -3.44 11.92
C ASP A 53 17.06 -3.24 11.97
N VAL A 54 16.58 -2.06 11.55
CA VAL A 54 15.15 -1.73 11.66
C VAL A 54 14.28 -2.64 10.80
N GLY A 55 14.80 -3.09 9.65
CA GLY A 55 14.10 -4.01 8.74
C GLY A 55 13.96 -5.45 9.26
N GLU A 56 14.60 -5.78 10.39
CA GLU A 56 14.35 -7.06 11.09
C GLU A 56 13.05 -7.01 11.90
N TYR A 57 12.59 -5.81 12.27
CA TYR A 57 11.49 -5.60 13.21
C TYR A 57 10.34 -4.76 12.66
N VAL A 58 10.54 -4.08 11.54
CA VAL A 58 9.54 -3.24 10.90
C VAL A 58 9.56 -3.54 9.41
N ASP A 59 8.44 -4.02 8.89
CA ASP A 59 8.17 -4.09 7.46
C ASP A 59 7.49 -2.78 7.03
N ASP A 60 8.07 -2.12 6.04
CA ASP A 60 7.56 -0.89 5.44
C ASP A 60 7.28 -1.17 3.96
N PRO A 61 6.21 -1.93 3.67
CA PRO A 61 5.87 -2.25 2.30
C PRO A 61 5.51 -0.95 1.58
N ALA A 62 6.10 -0.74 0.40
CA ALA A 62 5.96 0.51 -0.36
C ALA A 62 4.50 0.97 -0.61
N ASN A 63 3.51 0.07 -0.46
CA ASN A 63 2.10 0.33 -0.67
C ASN A 63 1.19 -0.31 0.42
N GLY A 64 1.68 -0.48 1.64
CA GLY A 64 0.91 -1.10 2.73
C GLY A 64 1.09 -0.40 4.08
N PRO A 65 0.32 -0.78 5.11
CA PRO A 65 0.53 -0.27 6.45
C PRO A 65 1.89 -0.74 6.97
N LEU A 66 2.56 0.15 7.69
CA LEU A 66 3.77 -0.19 8.43
C LEU A 66 3.47 -1.33 9.41
N GLU A 67 4.24 -2.42 9.38
CA GLU A 67 4.01 -3.60 10.19
C GLU A 67 5.19 -3.84 11.13
N VAL A 68 4.93 -3.88 12.44
CA VAL A 68 5.95 -4.23 13.43
C VAL A 68 5.95 -5.74 13.63
N ILE A 69 7.06 -6.38 13.30
CA ILE A 69 7.27 -7.82 13.44
C ILE A 69 7.78 -8.12 14.86
N ILE A 70 7.01 -8.90 15.61
CA ILE A 70 7.38 -9.32 16.97
C ILE A 70 7.60 -10.82 16.98
N ASP A 71 8.81 -11.22 16.61
CA ASP A 71 9.23 -12.62 16.58
C ASP A 71 10.25 -12.93 17.69
N ASP A 72 10.36 -14.21 18.05
CA ASP A 72 11.41 -14.75 18.94
C ASP A 72 11.52 -14.09 20.35
N VAL A 73 10.42 -13.52 20.86
CA VAL A 73 10.35 -13.11 22.26
C VAL A 73 10.22 -14.37 23.13
N ASP A 74 11.15 -14.57 24.07
CA ASP A 74 11.11 -15.69 25.02
C ASP A 74 9.73 -15.76 25.71
N GLU A 75 9.15 -16.97 25.83
CA GLU A 75 7.83 -17.32 26.41
C GLU A 75 7.55 -16.83 27.86
N ASN A 76 8.44 -16.04 28.45
CA ASN A 76 8.29 -15.39 29.77
C ASN A 76 9.10 -14.07 29.85
N GLY A 77 9.29 -13.40 28.73
CA GLY A 77 10.16 -12.25 28.57
C GLY A 77 9.42 -11.00 28.11
N TRP A 78 10.08 -9.87 28.33
CA TRP A 78 9.78 -8.63 27.63
C TRP A 78 10.96 -8.25 26.76
N VAL A 79 10.67 -7.60 25.64
CA VAL A 79 11.64 -6.98 24.74
C VAL A 79 11.31 -5.50 24.62
N GLN A 80 12.33 -4.68 24.40
CA GLN A 80 12.19 -3.25 24.18
C GLN A 80 13.07 -2.85 23.01
N PHE A 81 12.46 -2.11 22.09
CA PHE A 81 13.07 -1.55 20.91
C PHE A 81 13.15 -0.04 21.12
N ASP A 82 14.31 0.42 21.59
CA ASP A 82 14.58 1.84 21.84
C ASP A 82 14.62 2.62 20.52
N ASP A 83 13.79 3.65 20.40
CA ASP A 83 13.75 4.54 19.23
C ASP A 83 13.52 3.79 17.90
N LEU A 84 12.60 2.82 17.89
CA LEU A 84 12.31 1.97 16.73
C LEU A 84 11.65 2.72 15.57
N LEU A 85 10.71 3.62 15.89
CA LEU A 85 9.94 4.38 14.91
C LEU A 85 10.21 5.87 15.06
N LEU A 86 10.06 6.60 13.97
CA LEU A 86 10.05 8.05 13.93
C LEU A 86 8.62 8.50 13.61
N VAL A 87 8.06 9.37 14.45
CA VAL A 87 6.78 10.02 14.17
C VAL A 87 7.03 11.49 13.89
N THR A 88 6.40 12.02 12.84
CA THR A 88 6.55 13.40 12.39
C THR A 88 5.18 14.02 12.14
N ASN A 89 4.91 15.17 12.78
CA ASN A 89 3.79 16.03 12.42
C ASN A 89 4.09 16.75 11.11
N THR A 90 3.33 16.45 10.06
CA THR A 90 3.41 17.06 8.73
C THR A 90 2.54 18.32 8.61
N GLY A 91 1.66 18.56 9.59
CA GLY A 91 0.75 19.68 9.65
C GLY A 91 1.41 21.04 9.96
N THR A 92 0.68 22.10 9.64
CA THR A 92 1.08 23.50 9.93
C THR A 92 0.71 23.96 11.34
N GLN A 93 -0.02 23.14 12.10
CA GLN A 93 -0.41 23.39 13.48
C GLN A 93 0.25 22.37 14.41
N ALA A 94 0.43 22.74 15.68
CA ALA A 94 0.86 21.78 16.70
C ALA A 94 -0.28 20.80 17.00
N VAL A 95 0.08 19.56 17.35
CA VAL A 95 -0.87 18.48 17.66
C VAL A 95 -0.43 17.76 18.91
N ASP A 96 -1.39 17.18 19.64
CA ASP A 96 -1.10 16.25 20.72
C ASP A 96 -1.21 14.82 20.17
N LEU A 97 -0.07 14.11 20.19
CA LEU A 97 0.06 12.74 19.69
C LEU A 97 -0.19 11.73 20.82
N TYR A 98 -1.04 10.74 20.56
CA TYR A 98 -1.19 9.57 21.42
C TYR A 98 -1.51 8.31 20.60
N VAL A 99 -1.45 7.14 21.23
CA VAL A 99 -1.92 5.88 20.67
C VAL A 99 -3.30 5.56 21.22
N GLU A 100 -4.27 5.22 20.38
CA GLU A 100 -5.63 4.90 20.81
C GLU A 100 -5.63 3.75 21.83
N GLU A 101 -6.36 3.93 22.93
CA GLU A 101 -6.40 2.98 24.03
C GLU A 101 -7.11 1.68 23.62
N GLN A 102 -6.45 0.54 23.85
CA GLN A 102 -7.02 -0.79 23.65
C GLN A 102 -6.68 -1.70 24.84
N ASP A 103 -7.48 -2.74 25.08
CA ASP A 103 -7.36 -3.60 26.26
C ASP A 103 -6.00 -4.34 26.38
N TRP A 104 -5.20 -4.38 25.31
CA TRP A 104 -3.89 -5.03 25.23
C TRP A 104 -2.72 -4.04 25.03
N LEU A 105 -3.01 -2.73 25.03
CA LEU A 105 -2.03 -1.65 24.91
C LEU A 105 -1.89 -0.90 26.23
N GLY A 106 -0.68 -0.43 26.56
CA GLY A 106 -0.43 0.48 27.68
C GLY A 106 0.71 0.04 28.59
N ASP A 107 0.76 0.60 29.80
CA ASP A 107 1.87 0.38 30.75
C ASP A 107 1.53 -0.53 31.95
N ASP A 108 0.35 -1.14 31.94
CA ASP A 108 -0.12 -2.00 33.01
C ASP A 108 0.33 -3.47 32.88
N ASP A 109 0.10 -4.28 33.92
CA ASP A 109 0.53 -5.67 33.97
C ASP A 109 -0.23 -6.59 32.98
N ALA A 110 -1.30 -6.11 32.32
CA ALA A 110 -2.08 -6.84 31.31
C ALA A 110 -1.77 -6.39 29.87
N ALA A 111 -1.06 -5.26 29.70
CA ALA A 111 -0.66 -4.76 28.40
C ALA A 111 0.41 -5.66 27.76
N ILE A 112 0.20 -5.97 26.49
CA ILE A 112 1.13 -6.74 25.66
C ILE A 112 2.10 -5.78 24.98
N LEU A 113 1.61 -4.67 24.41
CA LEU A 113 2.45 -3.63 23.82
C LEU A 113 2.31 -2.30 24.53
N ASP A 114 3.41 -1.56 24.58
CA ASP A 114 3.47 -0.19 25.07
C ASP A 114 4.28 0.66 24.10
N TYR A 115 3.73 1.81 23.72
CA TYR A 115 4.37 2.80 22.87
C TYR A 115 4.78 3.99 23.74
N ARG A 116 6.04 4.41 23.63
CA ARG A 116 6.63 5.38 24.56
C ARG A 116 7.41 6.47 23.87
N ILE A 117 7.31 7.69 24.41
CA ILE A 117 8.17 8.84 24.08
C ILE A 117 8.86 9.29 25.36
N GLY A 118 10.17 9.49 25.32
CA GLY A 118 10.95 9.89 26.50
C GLY A 118 10.89 8.90 27.67
N GLY A 119 10.45 7.66 27.43
CA GLY A 119 10.26 6.61 28.42
C GLY A 119 8.90 6.62 29.13
N GLU A 120 7.99 7.51 28.77
CA GLU A 120 6.60 7.55 29.27
C GLU A 120 5.68 6.94 28.20
N SER A 121 4.66 6.19 28.63
CA SER A 121 3.65 5.63 27.72
C SER A 121 2.86 6.76 27.08
N ILE A 122 2.51 6.62 25.80
CA ILE A 122 1.64 7.52 25.07
C ILE A 122 0.30 6.85 24.70
N VAL A 123 -0.01 5.69 25.29
CA VAL A 123 -1.28 5.00 25.06
C VAL A 123 -2.39 5.69 25.85
N GLY A 124 -3.43 6.13 25.15
CA GLY A 124 -4.58 6.88 25.66
C GLY A 124 -4.38 8.41 25.63
N GLU A 125 -5.46 9.12 25.34
CA GLU A 125 -5.51 10.59 25.17
C GLU A 125 -4.90 11.36 26.36
N THR A 126 -5.05 10.85 27.59
CA THR A 126 -4.49 11.51 28.79
C THR A 126 -2.97 11.48 28.87
N ASN A 127 -2.32 10.67 28.04
CA ASN A 127 -0.89 10.50 27.97
C ASN A 127 -0.29 11.14 26.70
N ALA A 128 -1.06 11.99 26.01
CA ALA A 128 -0.62 12.60 24.77
C ALA A 128 0.63 13.48 24.94
N VAL A 129 1.45 13.51 23.90
CA VAL A 129 2.67 14.29 23.82
C VAL A 129 2.55 15.31 22.69
N SER A 130 2.79 16.58 22.99
CA SER A 130 2.71 17.64 21.99
C SER A 130 3.85 17.56 20.98
N LEU A 131 3.51 17.54 19.69
CA LEU A 131 4.42 17.74 18.58
C LEU A 131 4.24 19.15 18.02
N GLY A 132 5.35 19.84 17.77
CA GLY A 132 5.34 21.16 17.14
C GLY A 132 4.84 21.10 15.70
N SER A 133 4.57 22.28 15.12
CA SER A 133 4.23 22.39 13.70
C SER A 133 5.48 22.22 12.82
N VAL A 134 5.27 21.96 11.53
CA VAL A 134 6.37 21.93 10.55
C VAL A 134 7.17 23.24 10.50
N GLU A 135 6.57 24.37 10.89
CA GLU A 135 7.24 25.68 10.91
C GLU A 135 8.20 25.85 12.09
N ASP A 136 7.93 25.17 13.21
CA ASP A 136 8.72 25.26 14.44
C ASP A 136 9.98 24.37 14.38
N GLY A 137 9.96 23.34 13.53
CA GLY A 137 11.08 22.40 13.31
C GLY A 137 11.36 21.45 14.46
N ASP A 138 10.47 21.39 15.46
CA ASP A 138 10.44 20.46 16.58
C ASP A 138 9.17 19.60 16.49
N ASN A 139 8.98 19.02 15.31
CA ASN A 139 7.76 18.35 14.88
C ASN A 139 7.91 16.82 14.79
N SER A 140 9.01 16.26 15.30
CA SER A 140 9.27 14.83 15.24
C SER A 140 9.75 14.28 16.58
N GLU A 141 9.35 13.06 16.90
CA GLU A 141 9.77 12.33 18.11
C GLU A 141 10.08 10.86 17.77
N THR A 142 10.95 10.24 18.56
CA THR A 142 11.23 8.80 18.42
C THR A 142 10.34 7.98 19.35
N ILE A 143 9.81 6.88 18.83
CA ILE A 143 8.95 5.96 19.58
C ILE A 143 9.78 4.76 20.02
N THR A 144 9.75 4.50 21.32
CA THR A 144 10.21 3.24 21.91
C THR A 144 9.03 2.28 22.00
N LEU A 145 9.18 1.10 21.41
CA LEU A 145 8.21 0.01 21.55
C LEU A 145 8.67 -0.96 22.64
N ARG A 146 7.76 -1.35 23.52
CA ARG A 146 7.96 -2.46 24.45
C ARG A 146 6.92 -3.53 24.19
N ALA A 147 7.37 -4.78 24.09
CA ALA A 147 6.49 -5.94 24.05
C ALA A 147 6.72 -6.81 25.28
N ASP A 148 5.67 -7.12 26.02
CA ASP A 148 5.69 -7.94 27.23
C ASP A 148 4.77 -9.16 27.04
N LEU A 149 5.39 -10.33 26.91
CA LEU A 149 4.67 -11.61 26.77
C LEU A 149 4.66 -12.39 28.09
N THR A 150 4.99 -11.73 29.21
CA THR A 150 4.93 -12.36 30.52
C THR A 150 3.50 -12.86 30.75
N ASP A 151 3.35 -14.14 31.06
CA ASP A 151 2.07 -14.84 31.25
C ASP A 151 1.34 -15.32 29.98
N HIS A 152 1.95 -15.21 28.80
CA HIS A 152 1.45 -15.78 27.54
C HIS A 152 2.32 -16.94 27.04
N ASP A 153 1.71 -17.94 26.41
CA ASP A 153 2.42 -19.14 25.92
C ASP A 153 3.27 -18.82 24.67
N ASP A 154 2.83 -17.87 23.84
CA ASP A 154 3.48 -17.37 22.63
C ASP A 154 2.86 -16.02 22.19
N VAL A 155 3.43 -15.39 21.15
CA VAL A 155 2.95 -14.13 20.55
C VAL A 155 1.54 -14.29 19.97
N GLU A 156 1.23 -15.43 19.33
CA GLU A 156 -0.09 -15.74 18.76
C GLU A 156 -1.21 -15.70 19.81
N ALA A 157 -0.91 -16.18 21.02
CA ALA A 157 -1.84 -16.20 22.14
C ALA A 157 -1.89 -14.87 22.89
N ALA A 158 -0.95 -13.96 22.66
CA ALA A 158 -0.86 -12.67 23.31
C ALA A 158 -1.54 -11.56 22.52
N LEU A 159 -1.25 -11.48 21.22
CA LEU A 159 -1.79 -10.45 20.36
C LEU A 159 -3.21 -10.80 19.89
N PRO A 160 -4.08 -9.80 19.72
CA PRO A 160 -5.31 -9.98 18.95
C PRO A 160 -4.97 -10.34 17.50
N SER A 161 -5.97 -10.86 16.77
CA SER A 161 -5.78 -11.38 15.40
C SER A 161 -6.68 -10.66 14.40
N GLY A 162 -6.20 -10.43 13.18
CA GLY A 162 -6.98 -9.73 12.14
C GLY A 162 -7.01 -8.22 12.40
N ASP A 163 -8.09 -7.53 12.03
CA ASP A 163 -8.18 -6.07 12.14
C ASP A 163 -8.05 -5.53 13.59
N GLU A 164 -8.24 -6.39 14.59
CA GLU A 164 -8.07 -6.07 16.01
C GLU A 164 -6.58 -5.91 16.42
N SER A 165 -5.62 -6.27 15.56
CA SER A 165 -4.17 -6.05 15.79
C SER A 165 -3.64 -4.75 15.23
N THR A 166 -4.50 -3.84 14.77
CA THR A 166 -4.08 -2.52 14.30
C THR A 166 -3.92 -1.56 15.48
N VAL A 167 -2.77 -0.89 15.55
CA VAL A 167 -2.49 0.19 16.50
C VAL A 167 -2.67 1.53 15.82
N MET A 168 -3.51 2.38 16.39
CA MET A 168 -3.81 3.70 15.83
C MET A 168 -3.08 4.81 16.56
N PHE A 169 -2.23 5.56 15.84
CA PHE A 169 -1.72 6.84 16.29
C PHE A 169 -2.74 7.93 15.95
N VAL A 170 -3.02 8.82 16.89
CA VAL A 170 -4.02 9.88 16.76
C VAL A 170 -3.35 11.23 17.00
N ALA A 171 -3.73 12.24 16.21
CA ALA A 171 -3.19 13.58 16.29
C ALA A 171 -4.31 14.57 16.58
N ASP A 172 -4.45 14.96 17.85
CA ASP A 172 -5.50 15.89 18.26
C ASP A 172 -4.98 17.33 18.24
N SER A 173 -5.50 18.15 17.32
CA SER A 173 -5.19 19.57 17.24
C SER A 173 -5.93 20.44 18.27
N SER A 174 -7.03 19.95 18.84
CA SER A 174 -7.91 20.72 19.73
C SER A 174 -7.34 20.87 21.15
N ALA A 175 -6.42 19.99 21.54
CA ALA A 175 -5.86 19.94 22.88
C ALA A 175 -4.79 21.02 23.16
N THR A 176 -4.20 21.63 22.11
CA THR A 176 -3.12 22.62 22.26
C THR A 176 -3.59 24.02 22.71
N ASP A 177 -4.90 24.29 22.80
CA ASP A 177 -5.43 25.56 23.32
C ASP A 177 -5.55 25.60 24.87
N GLY A 178 -4.90 24.65 25.55
CA GLY A 178 -4.80 24.52 27.00
C GLY A 178 -3.91 25.60 27.66
N GLY A 179 -4.21 26.87 27.43
CA GLY A 179 -3.66 27.99 28.19
C GLY A 179 -4.07 27.89 29.66
N ASP A 180 -3.09 27.64 30.53
CA ASP A 180 -3.17 27.51 31.98
C ASP A 180 -3.73 28.80 32.65
N ASP A 181 -5.06 28.99 32.64
CA ASP A 181 -5.74 30.16 33.20
C ASP A 181 -5.94 30.01 34.72
N THR A 182 -4.89 30.33 35.46
CA THR A 182 -4.95 30.52 36.91
C THR A 182 -5.29 31.97 37.26
N GLY A 183 -6.55 32.33 37.04
CA GLY A 183 -7.33 33.24 37.90
C GLY A 183 -7.16 34.75 37.72
N ASP A 184 -8.28 35.42 37.46
CA ASP A 184 -8.86 36.39 38.39
C ASP A 184 -10.28 36.77 37.92
N GLU A 185 -11.23 36.72 38.84
CA GLU A 185 -12.62 37.18 38.64
C GLU A 185 -12.67 38.71 38.48
N ASP A 186 -13.67 39.18 37.72
CA ASP A 186 -14.17 40.56 37.59
C ASP A 186 -13.72 41.37 36.36
N ASP A 187 -14.48 41.30 35.26
CA ASP A 187 -14.97 42.55 34.64
C ASP A 187 -16.25 42.30 33.80
N GLU A 188 -17.28 43.10 34.06
CA GLU A 188 -18.54 43.08 33.31
C GLU A 188 -18.42 43.96 32.06
N GLY A 189 -18.75 43.36 30.91
CA GLY A 189 -19.47 44.06 29.84
C GLY A 189 -18.69 44.35 28.56
N SER A 190 -19.03 43.61 27.51
CA SER A 190 -19.54 44.18 26.26
C SER A 190 -20.04 43.03 25.38
N ASP A 191 -21.36 42.88 25.29
CA ASP A 191 -22.04 42.00 24.33
C ASP A 191 -21.79 42.54 22.91
N ASP A 192 -20.76 42.03 22.24
CA ASP A 192 -20.67 41.96 20.78
C ASP A 192 -20.09 40.58 20.45
N GLU A 193 -20.81 39.53 20.86
CA GLU A 193 -20.66 38.20 20.27
C GLU A 193 -21.20 38.29 18.83
N GLN A 194 -20.33 38.65 17.89
CA GLN A 194 -20.48 38.15 16.54
C GLN A 194 -20.21 36.65 16.61
N SER A 195 -21.27 35.89 16.90
CA SER A 195 -21.35 34.49 16.49
C SER A 195 -21.29 34.53 14.96
N SER A 196 -20.11 34.36 14.38
CA SER A 196 -19.99 33.78 13.04
C SER A 196 -20.51 32.36 13.18
N GLY A 197 -21.84 32.21 13.14
CA GLY A 197 -22.47 30.91 13.23
C GLY A 197 -22.01 30.13 12.02
N GLU A 198 -21.22 29.08 12.25
CA GLU A 198 -20.93 28.06 11.24
C GLU A 198 -22.29 27.61 10.69
N PHE A 199 -22.51 27.89 9.41
CA PHE A 199 -23.76 27.57 8.73
C PHE A 199 -23.56 26.45 7.71
N LEU A 200 -22.32 25.97 7.59
CA LEU A 200 -21.92 24.87 6.73
C LEU A 200 -21.49 23.68 7.60
N GLU A 201 -22.11 22.54 7.38
CA GLU A 201 -21.66 21.24 7.88
C GLU A 201 -21.30 20.37 6.66
N VAL A 202 -20.25 19.55 6.75
CA VAL A 202 -19.84 18.66 5.65
C VAL A 202 -19.68 17.23 6.17
N ALA A 203 -20.29 16.28 5.45
CA ALA A 203 -20.10 14.86 5.64
C ALA A 203 -19.39 14.28 4.41
N ALA A 204 -18.18 13.78 4.61
CA ALA A 204 -17.37 13.14 3.58
C ALA A 204 -16.80 11.81 4.13
N PRO A 205 -16.59 10.79 3.27
CA PRO A 205 -15.85 9.60 3.66
C PRO A 205 -14.37 9.95 3.92
N SER A 206 -13.74 9.25 4.85
CA SER A 206 -12.29 9.35 5.09
C SER A 206 -11.48 8.58 4.05
N SER A 207 -12.05 7.50 3.49
CA SER A 207 -11.44 6.70 2.45
C SER A 207 -12.48 6.10 1.50
N VAL A 208 -12.07 5.78 0.27
CA VAL A 208 -12.88 5.12 -0.76
C VAL A 208 -11.99 4.22 -1.61
N ASP A 209 -12.50 3.08 -2.08
CA ASP A 209 -11.72 2.24 -3.00
C ASP A 209 -11.82 2.79 -4.43
N VAL A 210 -10.76 2.63 -5.25
CA VAL A 210 -10.83 3.01 -6.67
C VAL A 210 -12.05 2.39 -7.32
N ARG A 211 -12.70 3.15 -8.20
CA ARG A 211 -13.91 2.79 -8.94
C ARG A 211 -15.19 2.87 -8.10
N GLU A 212 -15.10 3.18 -6.82
CA GLU A 212 -16.26 3.64 -6.05
C GLU A 212 -16.46 5.15 -6.23
N VAL A 213 -17.69 5.60 -6.01
CA VAL A 213 -18.01 7.03 -6.05
C VAL A 213 -17.91 7.56 -4.63
N ALA A 214 -17.04 8.54 -4.41
CA ALA A 214 -17.04 9.27 -3.15
C ALA A 214 -18.16 10.31 -3.19
N GLU A 215 -19.05 10.23 -2.19
CA GLU A 215 -20.12 11.20 -2.00
C GLU A 215 -19.73 12.19 -0.90
N ILE A 216 -19.59 13.47 -1.26
CA ILE A 216 -19.41 14.57 -0.30
C ILE A 216 -20.75 15.30 -0.17
N THR A 217 -21.31 15.31 1.03
CA THR A 217 -22.57 15.99 1.34
C THR A 217 -22.29 17.26 2.14
N ALA A 218 -22.65 18.41 1.59
CA ALA A 218 -22.59 19.70 2.25
C ALA A 218 -24.00 20.13 2.68
N THR A 219 -24.20 20.33 3.98
CA THR A 219 -25.45 20.80 4.57
C THR A 219 -25.33 22.27 4.92
N VAL A 220 -26.15 23.11 4.29
CA VAL A 220 -26.18 24.57 4.53
C VAL A 220 -27.41 24.95 5.33
N THR A 221 -27.23 25.63 6.46
CA THR A 221 -28.30 26.06 7.37
C THR A 221 -28.51 27.57 7.30
N ASN A 222 -29.76 28.03 7.29
CA ASN A 222 -30.06 29.47 7.29
C ASN A 222 -30.83 29.88 8.55
N GLU A 223 -30.20 30.72 9.37
CA GLU A 223 -30.80 31.27 10.60
C GLU A 223 -31.13 32.78 10.51
N THR A 224 -30.89 33.42 9.36
CA THR A 224 -30.85 34.89 9.24
C THR A 224 -32.21 35.58 9.06
N GLY A 225 -33.33 34.85 9.11
CA GLY A 225 -34.67 35.47 9.04
C GLY A 225 -35.09 35.81 7.61
N GLY A 226 -35.36 34.79 6.79
CA GLY A 226 -35.82 34.94 5.41
C GLY A 226 -35.40 33.76 4.55
N GLN A 227 -35.89 33.68 3.31
CA GLN A 227 -35.40 32.71 2.33
C GLN A 227 -34.17 33.29 1.65
N GLN A 228 -33.06 32.55 1.62
CA GLN A 228 -31.77 32.97 1.06
C GLN A 228 -31.32 32.01 -0.04
N GLU A 229 -30.55 32.50 -1.01
CA GLU A 229 -29.81 31.66 -1.95
C GLU A 229 -28.43 31.39 -1.37
N ALA A 230 -27.99 30.13 -1.39
CA ALA A 230 -26.65 29.72 -1.00
C ALA A 230 -25.96 29.07 -2.19
N THR A 231 -24.72 29.46 -2.47
CA THR A 231 -23.86 28.82 -3.48
C THR A 231 -22.84 27.97 -2.74
N VAL A 232 -22.82 26.66 -3.04
CA VAL A 232 -21.89 25.69 -2.49
C VAL A 232 -20.91 25.28 -3.57
N ALA A 233 -19.61 25.38 -3.29
CA ALA A 233 -18.53 24.97 -4.17
C ALA A 233 -17.68 23.89 -3.50
N LEU A 234 -17.43 22.79 -4.22
CA LEU A 234 -16.45 21.77 -3.87
C LEU A 234 -15.24 21.93 -4.79
N ASP A 235 -14.07 22.14 -4.20
CA ASP A 235 -12.79 22.07 -4.89
C ASP A 235 -12.07 20.76 -4.50
N VAL A 236 -11.45 20.10 -5.49
CA VAL A 236 -10.74 18.83 -5.30
C VAL A 236 -9.38 18.94 -5.96
N GLU A 237 -8.33 18.91 -5.14
CA GLU A 237 -6.94 18.98 -5.58
C GLU A 237 -6.30 17.60 -5.49
N GLY A 238 -5.64 17.19 -6.58
CA GLY A 238 -4.78 16.01 -6.56
C GLY A 238 -3.47 16.32 -5.85
N VAL A 239 -2.76 15.27 -5.43
CA VAL A 239 -1.51 15.43 -4.65
C VAL A 239 -0.37 16.03 -5.47
N ASP A 240 -0.41 15.88 -6.79
CA ASP A 240 0.33 16.79 -7.67
C ASP A 240 -0.49 18.08 -7.83
N PRO A 241 -0.01 19.25 -7.36
CA PRO A 241 -0.75 20.51 -7.50
C PRO A 241 -0.92 20.98 -8.96
N SER A 242 -0.36 20.26 -9.93
CA SER A 242 -0.65 20.44 -11.35
C SER A 242 -1.85 19.63 -11.86
N THR A 243 -2.38 18.71 -11.05
CA THR A 243 -3.56 17.89 -11.29
C THR A 243 -4.73 18.43 -10.46
N HIS A 244 -5.71 19.01 -11.16
CA HIS A 244 -6.87 19.63 -10.53
C HIS A 244 -8.13 19.01 -11.16
N TYR A 245 -8.90 18.28 -10.36
CA TYR A 245 -10.09 17.53 -10.80
C TYR A 245 -11.25 18.45 -11.17
N GLY A 246 -11.19 19.71 -10.72
CA GLY A 246 -12.13 20.76 -11.06
C GLY A 246 -12.93 21.22 -9.85
N THR A 247 -13.43 22.46 -9.93
CA THR A 247 -14.40 22.98 -8.99
C THR A 247 -15.83 22.62 -9.42
N PHE A 248 -16.60 22.00 -8.53
CA PHE A 248 -18.01 21.71 -8.70
C PHE A 248 -18.82 22.77 -7.94
N GLU A 249 -19.82 23.40 -8.59
CA GLU A 249 -20.65 24.42 -7.95
C GLU A 249 -22.14 24.10 -8.09
N GLU A 250 -22.88 24.21 -6.99
CA GLU A 250 -24.34 24.12 -6.96
C GLU A 250 -24.96 25.30 -6.18
N THR A 251 -26.16 25.73 -6.57
CA THR A 251 -26.89 26.80 -5.88
C THR A 251 -28.22 26.29 -5.39
N VAL A 252 -28.44 26.41 -4.08
CA VAL A 252 -29.66 25.98 -3.39
C VAL A 252 -30.37 27.18 -2.75
N THR A 253 -31.65 27.00 -2.43
CA THR A 253 -32.43 28.04 -1.76
C THR A 253 -32.90 27.55 -0.41
N VAL A 254 -32.36 28.13 0.66
CA VAL A 254 -32.56 27.69 2.04
C VAL A 254 -33.58 28.59 2.74
N ALA A 255 -34.66 28.00 3.24
CA ALA A 255 -35.67 28.76 3.97
C ALA A 255 -35.19 29.11 5.40
N ASP A 256 -35.87 30.07 6.01
CA ASP A 256 -35.60 30.51 7.38
C ASP A 256 -35.77 29.37 8.39
N GLY A 257 -34.72 29.09 9.17
CA GLY A 257 -34.68 28.02 10.17
C GLY A 257 -34.73 26.61 9.56
N SER A 258 -34.25 26.44 8.33
CA SER A 258 -34.09 25.14 7.67
C SER A 258 -32.68 24.94 7.14
N SER A 259 -32.37 23.69 6.78
CA SER A 259 -31.17 23.29 6.09
C SER A 259 -31.50 22.65 4.73
N GLU A 260 -30.56 22.70 3.79
CA GLU A 260 -30.62 21.99 2.51
C GLU A 260 -29.27 21.29 2.27
N ASP A 261 -29.33 20.09 1.70
CA ASP A 261 -28.15 19.27 1.38
C ASP A 261 -27.77 19.43 -0.09
N VAL A 262 -26.47 19.55 -0.36
CA VAL A 262 -25.84 19.50 -1.67
C VAL A 262 -24.93 18.28 -1.71
N VAL A 263 -25.11 17.41 -2.70
CA VAL A 263 -24.32 16.17 -2.83
C VAL A 263 -23.44 16.26 -4.06
N PHE A 264 -22.14 16.12 -3.87
CA PHE A 264 -21.15 16.03 -4.92
C PHE A 264 -20.68 14.58 -5.07
N GLU A 265 -20.64 14.08 -6.30
CA GLU A 265 -20.12 12.76 -6.64
C GLU A 265 -18.73 12.93 -7.27
N ILE A 266 -17.68 12.43 -6.60
CA ILE A 266 -16.31 12.41 -7.12
C ILE A 266 -16.04 11.00 -7.68
N PRO A 267 -15.78 10.86 -8.99
CA PRO A 267 -15.33 9.60 -9.55
C PRO A 267 -13.89 9.32 -9.12
N THR A 268 -13.63 8.12 -8.60
CA THR A 268 -12.27 7.67 -8.29
C THR A 268 -11.77 6.75 -9.40
N GLU A 269 -10.99 7.28 -10.34
CA GLU A 269 -10.39 6.53 -11.45
C GLU A 269 -8.88 6.81 -11.49
N TYR A 270 -8.08 5.91 -12.08
CA TYR A 270 -6.66 6.18 -12.27
C TYR A 270 -6.47 7.21 -13.39
N GLU A 271 -5.90 8.37 -13.08
CA GLU A 271 -5.67 9.41 -14.10
C GLU A 271 -4.39 9.18 -14.92
N ASP A 272 -3.33 8.59 -14.34
CA ASP A 272 -2.06 8.35 -15.04
C ASP A 272 -1.41 7.01 -14.63
N VAL A 273 -1.38 6.05 -15.57
CA VAL A 273 -0.86 4.68 -15.38
C VAL A 273 0.66 4.57 -15.65
N GLU A 274 1.30 5.65 -16.13
CA GLU A 274 2.70 5.67 -16.62
C GLU A 274 3.77 5.42 -15.52
N LYS A 275 3.39 5.27 -14.26
CA LYS A 275 4.30 4.82 -13.20
C LYS A 275 3.64 3.61 -12.55
N GLY A 276 4.30 2.45 -12.63
CA GLY A 276 3.87 1.18 -12.03
C GLY A 276 3.80 1.18 -10.51
N GLY A 277 3.04 2.12 -9.96
CA GLY A 277 2.76 2.34 -8.55
C GLY A 277 1.51 3.20 -8.53
N LEU A 278 0.36 2.54 -8.49
CA LEU A 278 -0.95 3.18 -8.34
C LEU A 278 -1.05 3.79 -6.94
N THR A 279 -0.34 4.87 -6.68
CA THR A 279 -0.54 5.65 -5.45
C THR A 279 -1.53 6.76 -5.78
N LEU A 280 -2.82 6.45 -5.63
CA LEU A 280 -3.81 7.49 -5.45
C LEU A 280 -3.65 7.97 -4.00
N GLN A 281 -2.79 8.98 -3.85
CA GLN A 281 -2.47 9.57 -2.55
C GLN A 281 -3.71 10.32 -1.99
N ASP A 282 -3.65 10.77 -0.73
CA ASP A 282 -4.74 11.50 -0.08
C ASP A 282 -5.10 12.78 -0.87
N ASN A 283 -6.33 12.86 -1.38
CA ASN A 283 -6.78 14.03 -2.13
C ASN A 283 -7.32 15.07 -1.14
N GLU A 284 -6.90 16.33 -1.29
CA GLU A 284 -7.43 17.43 -0.50
C GLU A 284 -8.71 17.94 -1.14
N TRP A 285 -9.72 18.19 -0.31
CA TRP A 285 -10.96 18.80 -0.76
C TRP A 285 -11.34 19.99 0.13
N ALA A 286 -11.94 21.00 -0.48
CA ALA A 286 -12.45 22.17 0.20
C ALA A 286 -13.90 22.42 -0.23
N VAL A 287 -14.82 22.49 0.73
CA VAL A 287 -16.20 22.90 0.49
C VAL A 287 -16.39 24.29 1.05
N SER A 288 -16.85 25.23 0.22
CA SER A 288 -17.24 26.58 0.65
C SER A 288 -18.71 26.83 0.37
N ALA A 289 -19.37 27.59 1.24
CA ALA A 289 -20.74 28.06 1.06
C ALA A 289 -20.82 29.58 1.28
N GLU A 290 -21.46 30.29 0.35
CA GLU A 290 -21.74 31.73 0.47
C GLU A 290 -23.24 31.98 0.69
N ILE A 291 -23.60 32.64 1.80
CA ILE A 291 -24.97 33.05 2.13
C ILE A 291 -24.99 34.51 2.65
N ASP A 292 -25.83 35.37 2.06
CA ASP A 292 -25.96 36.81 2.43
C ASP A 292 -24.62 37.58 2.58
N ALA A 293 -23.64 37.25 1.73
CA ALA A 293 -22.27 37.79 1.71
C ALA A 293 -21.34 37.34 2.86
N ASP A 294 -21.80 36.43 3.71
CA ASP A 294 -20.94 35.64 4.60
C ASP A 294 -20.50 34.36 3.87
N THR A 295 -19.24 33.98 4.04
CA THR A 295 -18.63 32.77 3.45
C THR A 295 -18.13 31.89 4.57
N ASP A 296 -18.51 30.62 4.52
CA ASP A 296 -18.04 29.56 5.41
C ASP A 296 -17.29 28.52 4.55
N GLU A 297 -16.23 27.93 5.08
CA GLU A 297 -15.36 27.00 4.37
C GLU A 297 -14.90 25.89 5.29
N LEU A 298 -15.00 24.65 4.82
CA LEU A 298 -14.58 23.45 5.52
C LEU A 298 -13.72 22.59 4.59
N THR A 299 -12.54 22.21 5.07
CA THR A 299 -11.55 21.41 4.34
C THR A 299 -11.43 20.01 4.93
N GLY A 300 -11.06 19.04 4.11
CA GLY A 300 -10.70 17.71 4.57
C GLY A 300 -9.86 16.96 3.53
N SER A 301 -9.55 15.71 3.84
CA SER A 301 -8.87 14.80 2.92
C SER A 301 -9.75 13.60 2.60
N LEU A 302 -9.49 12.98 1.45
CA LEU A 302 -10.11 11.74 1.01
C LEU A 302 -9.01 10.80 0.55
N SER A 303 -8.79 9.72 1.30
CA SER A 303 -7.89 8.66 0.89
C SER A 303 -8.55 7.81 -0.21
N VAL A 304 -7.84 7.55 -1.30
CA VAL A 304 -8.34 6.68 -2.37
C VAL A 304 -7.51 5.41 -2.39
N ASN A 305 -8.04 4.37 -1.78
CA ASN A 305 -7.35 3.08 -1.68
C ASN A 305 -7.32 2.41 -3.05
N ASP A 306 -6.17 1.83 -3.42
CA ASP A 306 -6.09 1.02 -4.63
C ASP A 306 -7.10 -0.15 -4.55
N ALA A 307 -7.95 -0.29 -5.56
CA ALA A 307 -8.86 -1.43 -5.61
C ALA A 307 -8.00 -2.64 -5.99
N ALA A 308 -7.74 -3.51 -5.01
CA ALA A 308 -6.90 -4.69 -5.18
C ALA A 308 -7.12 -5.32 -6.55
N VAL A 309 -6.08 -5.31 -7.40
CA VAL A 309 -6.22 -5.91 -8.71
C VAL A 309 -6.24 -7.42 -8.53
N GLN A 310 -7.43 -7.99 -8.55
CA GLN A 310 -7.61 -9.41 -8.28
C GLN A 310 -7.26 -10.25 -9.49
N TRP A 311 -6.47 -11.30 -9.28
CA TRP A 311 -6.36 -12.39 -10.22
C TRP A 311 -7.72 -13.09 -10.38
N TYR A 312 -8.21 -13.19 -11.61
CA TYR A 312 -9.38 -14.01 -11.92
C TYR A 312 -8.95 -15.33 -12.54
N GLN A 313 -9.44 -16.43 -11.94
CA GLN A 313 -9.32 -17.75 -12.54
C GLN A 313 -9.94 -17.74 -13.94
N PRO A 314 -9.22 -18.21 -14.98
CA PRO A 314 -9.72 -18.24 -16.34
C PRO A 314 -11.06 -18.97 -16.42
N ASP A 315 -12.09 -18.27 -16.89
CA ASP A 315 -13.38 -18.88 -17.19
C ASP A 315 -13.44 -19.23 -18.68
N GLY A 316 -14.09 -20.34 -19.02
CA GLY A 316 -14.15 -20.86 -20.40
C GLY A 316 -14.82 -19.95 -21.44
N ASP A 317 -15.18 -18.72 -21.06
CA ASP A 317 -15.85 -17.72 -21.86
C ASP A 317 -14.89 -16.73 -22.52
N LYS A 318 -13.59 -16.75 -22.16
CA LYS A 318 -12.58 -15.83 -22.69
C LYS A 318 -11.67 -16.46 -23.74
N ILE A 319 -11.33 -15.63 -24.72
CA ILE A 319 -10.49 -16.00 -25.86
C ILE A 319 -9.27 -15.06 -25.86
N CYS A 320 -8.08 -15.63 -25.95
CA CYS A 320 -6.83 -14.91 -26.05
C CYS A 320 -6.83 -14.01 -27.30
N PRO A 321 -6.65 -12.69 -27.18
CA PRO A 321 -6.76 -11.76 -28.31
C PRO A 321 -5.66 -11.97 -29.36
N VAL A 322 -4.50 -12.48 -28.95
CA VAL A 322 -3.35 -12.70 -29.83
C VAL A 322 -3.51 -13.94 -30.70
N CYS A 323 -3.96 -15.06 -30.13
CA CYS A 323 -3.95 -16.35 -30.82
C CYS A 323 -5.34 -16.98 -31.03
N ASN A 324 -6.40 -16.35 -30.52
CA ASN A 324 -7.78 -16.82 -30.57
C ASN A 324 -8.04 -18.17 -29.87
N MET A 325 -7.22 -18.55 -28.90
CA MET A 325 -7.41 -19.78 -28.12
C MET A 325 -8.21 -19.51 -26.84
N LEU A 326 -8.99 -20.50 -26.40
CA LEU A 326 -9.70 -20.44 -25.12
C LEU A 326 -8.69 -20.46 -23.97
N THR A 327 -8.75 -19.45 -23.10
CA THR A 327 -7.76 -19.23 -22.03
C THR A 327 -7.85 -20.31 -20.95
N GLU A 328 -9.05 -20.80 -20.61
CA GLU A 328 -9.29 -21.93 -19.72
C GLU A 328 -8.52 -23.21 -20.12
N THR A 329 -8.28 -23.44 -21.41
CA THR A 329 -7.50 -24.62 -21.87
C THR A 329 -6.02 -24.54 -21.48
N TYR A 330 -5.56 -23.36 -21.10
CA TYR A 330 -4.18 -23.03 -20.79
C TYR A 330 -4.06 -22.32 -19.43
N GLU A 331 -4.94 -22.64 -18.48
CA GLU A 331 -4.93 -22.10 -17.11
C GLU A 331 -3.52 -22.09 -16.50
N ALA A 332 -2.82 -23.20 -16.68
CA ALA A 332 -1.43 -23.44 -16.33
C ALA A 332 -0.40 -22.44 -16.90
N TRP A 333 -0.70 -21.69 -17.94
CA TRP A 333 0.23 -20.76 -18.58
C TRP A 333 -0.35 -19.36 -18.68
N HIS A 334 -1.56 -19.18 -18.15
CA HIS A 334 -2.38 -18.01 -18.35
C HIS A 334 -1.71 -16.75 -17.81
N ALA A 335 -1.91 -15.64 -18.51
CA ALA A 335 -1.56 -14.30 -18.03
C ALA A 335 -2.79 -13.39 -18.17
N GLN A 336 -2.93 -12.36 -17.34
CA GLN A 336 -4.10 -11.50 -17.32
C GLN A 336 -3.71 -10.04 -17.25
N ALA A 337 -4.17 -9.23 -18.19
CA ALA A 337 -4.06 -7.78 -18.08
C ALA A 337 -5.35 -7.19 -17.51
N THR A 338 -5.20 -6.14 -16.70
CA THR A 338 -6.32 -5.33 -16.20
C THR A 338 -6.18 -3.92 -16.76
N HIS A 339 -7.28 -3.35 -17.23
CA HIS A 339 -7.32 -1.97 -17.71
C HIS A 339 -7.71 -0.99 -16.61
N VAL A 340 -7.54 0.30 -16.91
CA VAL A 340 -7.98 1.42 -16.06
C VAL A 340 -9.46 1.27 -15.65
N ASP A 341 -10.32 0.94 -16.62
CA ASP A 341 -11.77 0.75 -16.44
C ASP A 341 -12.15 -0.55 -15.70
N GLY A 342 -11.17 -1.32 -15.23
CA GLY A 342 -11.36 -2.58 -14.50
C GLY A 342 -11.78 -3.77 -15.35
N SER A 343 -11.92 -3.58 -16.66
CA SER A 343 -12.01 -4.70 -17.58
C SER A 343 -10.71 -5.51 -17.60
N ARG A 344 -10.81 -6.77 -18.02
CA ARG A 344 -9.68 -7.69 -18.08
C ARG A 344 -9.53 -8.31 -19.45
N ILE A 345 -8.28 -8.46 -19.86
CA ILE A 345 -7.87 -9.28 -21.00
C ILE A 345 -7.17 -10.52 -20.47
N GLU A 346 -7.50 -11.66 -21.06
CA GLU A 346 -6.92 -12.95 -20.70
C GLU A 346 -6.05 -13.48 -21.85
N PHE A 347 -4.84 -13.92 -21.53
CA PHE A 347 -3.87 -14.48 -22.46
C PHE A 347 -3.66 -15.95 -22.15
N CYS A 348 -3.67 -16.81 -23.17
CA CYS A 348 -3.44 -18.25 -22.98
C CYS A 348 -2.01 -18.62 -22.55
N SER A 349 -1.10 -17.64 -22.49
CA SER A 349 0.34 -17.85 -22.27
C SER A 349 1.02 -16.51 -22.07
N LEU A 350 2.10 -16.46 -21.28
CA LEU A 350 2.93 -15.27 -21.13
C LEU A 350 3.49 -14.75 -22.47
N GLY A 351 3.84 -15.64 -23.41
CA GLY A 351 4.29 -15.19 -24.74
C GLY A 351 3.21 -14.47 -25.56
N CYS A 352 1.92 -14.68 -25.28
CA CYS A 352 0.85 -13.86 -25.85
C CYS A 352 0.74 -12.51 -25.13
N ALA A 353 0.94 -12.46 -23.82
CA ALA A 353 0.97 -11.20 -23.08
C ALA A 353 2.14 -10.32 -23.55
N VAL A 354 3.34 -10.88 -23.74
CA VAL A 354 4.51 -10.15 -24.29
C VAL A 354 4.23 -9.61 -25.70
N GLU A 355 3.66 -10.43 -26.59
CA GLU A 355 3.31 -9.96 -27.95
C GLU A 355 2.25 -8.86 -27.92
N TYR A 356 1.29 -8.94 -27.00
CA TYR A 356 0.29 -7.90 -26.81
C TYR A 356 0.93 -6.62 -26.26
N TRP A 357 1.80 -6.72 -25.25
CA TRP A 357 2.51 -5.60 -24.65
C TRP A 357 3.29 -4.79 -25.69
N VAL A 358 4.14 -5.47 -26.48
CA VAL A 358 5.00 -4.77 -27.46
C VAL A 358 4.26 -4.35 -28.74
N ASN A 359 3.06 -4.87 -28.98
CA ASN A 359 2.33 -4.65 -30.23
C ASN A 359 0.80 -4.81 -30.10
N PRO A 360 0.14 -3.98 -29.27
CA PRO A 360 -1.27 -4.20 -28.92
C PRO A 360 -2.20 -3.99 -30.12
N THR A 361 -1.90 -3.01 -30.98
CA THR A 361 -2.70 -2.66 -32.18
C THR A 361 -2.72 -3.73 -33.29
N SER A 362 -1.80 -4.70 -33.27
CA SER A 362 -1.79 -5.76 -34.28
C SER A 362 -2.91 -6.80 -34.10
N HIS A 363 -3.61 -6.75 -32.97
CA HIS A 363 -4.57 -7.78 -32.56
C HIS A 363 -6.02 -7.29 -32.44
N ASP A 364 -6.31 -6.04 -32.87
CA ASP A 364 -7.65 -5.40 -32.84
C ASP A 364 -8.76 -6.16 -33.60
N GLY A 365 -8.39 -7.13 -34.46
CA GLY A 365 -9.30 -7.78 -35.40
C GLY A 365 -9.84 -9.17 -35.04
N SER A 366 -9.36 -9.82 -33.97
CA SER A 366 -9.66 -11.25 -33.72
C SER A 366 -10.00 -11.57 -32.28
N GLY A 367 -11.12 -12.27 -32.03
CA GLY A 367 -11.50 -12.77 -30.69
C GLY A 367 -11.93 -11.68 -29.70
N TYR A 368 -11.71 -10.43 -30.08
CA TYR A 368 -12.11 -9.20 -29.43
C TYR A 368 -13.58 -9.21 -28.97
N ASP A 369 -13.83 -9.00 -27.68
CA ASP A 369 -15.17 -8.75 -27.16
C ASP A 369 -15.70 -7.35 -27.53
N GLY A 370 -14.88 -6.56 -28.23
CA GLY A 370 -15.17 -5.23 -28.74
C GLY A 370 -14.98 -4.11 -27.72
N LYS A 371 -14.53 -4.41 -26.49
CA LYS A 371 -14.38 -3.41 -25.41
C LYS A 371 -13.04 -2.68 -25.39
N HIS A 372 -12.01 -3.25 -26.01
CA HIS A 372 -10.62 -2.80 -25.87
C HIS A 372 -10.02 -2.25 -27.20
N ASP A 373 -10.84 -2.01 -28.24
CA ASP A 373 -10.37 -1.71 -29.60
C ASP A 373 -9.46 -0.47 -29.59
N GLY A 374 -8.17 -0.65 -29.93
CA GLY A 374 -7.17 0.42 -29.83
C GLY A 374 -6.54 0.64 -28.46
N THR A 375 -6.67 -0.31 -27.52
CA THR A 375 -5.97 -0.24 -26.23
C THR A 375 -4.48 -0.15 -26.47
N VAL A 376 -3.86 0.87 -25.90
CA VAL A 376 -2.42 1.07 -25.86
C VAL A 376 -1.89 0.78 -24.45
N GLU A 377 -0.58 0.60 -24.34
CA GLU A 377 0.15 0.33 -23.09
C GLU A 377 -0.34 1.19 -21.90
N ASP A 378 -0.59 2.47 -22.16
CA ASP A 378 -1.04 3.49 -21.18
C ASP A 378 -2.42 3.21 -20.57
N GLU A 379 -3.20 2.27 -21.11
CA GLU A 379 -4.52 1.90 -20.61
C GLU A 379 -4.50 0.62 -19.75
N LEU A 380 -3.33 0.00 -19.52
CA LEU A 380 -3.18 -1.23 -18.74
C LEU A 380 -2.65 -0.95 -17.34
N VAL A 381 -3.44 -1.22 -16.32
CA VAL A 381 -3.08 -1.07 -14.89
C VAL A 381 -2.03 -2.09 -14.44
N THR A 382 -2.16 -3.35 -14.86
CA THR A 382 -1.22 -4.45 -14.51
C THR A 382 -1.33 -5.56 -15.53
N ILE A 383 -0.29 -6.39 -15.64
CA ILE A 383 -0.36 -7.69 -16.31
C ILE A 383 0.15 -8.77 -15.37
N TRP A 384 -0.73 -9.61 -14.88
CA TRP A 384 -0.38 -10.74 -14.04
C TRP A 384 0.24 -11.88 -14.84
N ALA A 385 1.42 -12.31 -14.44
CA ALA A 385 2.14 -13.46 -14.95
C ALA A 385 2.31 -14.53 -13.87
N PRO A 386 2.35 -15.82 -14.24
CA PRO A 386 2.72 -16.86 -13.30
C PRO A 386 4.19 -16.76 -12.87
N ASP A 387 4.46 -17.01 -11.58
CA ASP A 387 5.82 -17.05 -11.02
C ASP A 387 6.50 -18.40 -11.23
N PHE A 388 7.68 -18.41 -11.84
CA PHE A 388 8.45 -19.63 -12.11
C PHE A 388 9.43 -20.04 -11.02
N THR A 389 9.54 -19.30 -9.92
CA THR A 389 10.52 -19.54 -8.85
C THR A 389 10.49 -20.97 -8.31
N ASP A 390 9.30 -21.53 -8.05
CA ASP A 390 9.14 -22.87 -7.46
C ASP A 390 8.77 -23.98 -8.47
N VAL A 391 9.01 -23.74 -9.76
CA VAL A 391 8.71 -24.75 -10.79
C VAL A 391 9.83 -25.79 -10.90
N GLU A 392 9.51 -27.03 -10.51
CA GLU A 392 10.42 -28.16 -10.70
C GLU A 392 10.71 -28.40 -12.20
N THR A 393 11.97 -28.20 -12.58
CA THR A 393 12.50 -28.49 -13.90
C THR A 393 12.76 -30.00 -14.06
N GLY A 394 12.14 -30.64 -15.06
CA GLY A 394 12.67 -31.91 -15.59
C GLY A 394 11.85 -33.20 -15.43
N GLU A 395 10.66 -33.20 -14.82
CA GLU A 395 9.67 -34.27 -15.08
C GLU A 395 8.59 -33.77 -16.04
N TYR A 396 8.56 -34.39 -17.23
CA TYR A 396 7.57 -34.16 -18.27
C TYR A 396 6.18 -34.57 -17.77
N THR A 397 5.46 -33.67 -17.12
CA THR A 397 4.09 -33.91 -16.66
C THR A 397 3.09 -33.25 -17.61
N ASP A 398 2.07 -34.00 -18.04
CA ASP A 398 0.91 -33.47 -18.77
C ASP A 398 0.02 -32.57 -17.88
N SER A 399 0.52 -32.17 -16.71
CA SER A 399 -0.18 -31.48 -15.64
C SER A 399 0.85 -30.54 -15.01
N HIS A 400 0.62 -29.25 -15.20
CA HIS A 400 1.50 -28.16 -14.82
C HIS A 400 1.92 -28.19 -13.34
N PRO A 401 3.12 -27.69 -12.95
CA PRO A 401 3.62 -27.69 -11.56
C PRO A 401 2.74 -26.98 -10.52
N GLY A 402 1.72 -26.22 -10.93
CA GLY A 402 0.94 -25.38 -10.03
C GLY A 402 1.77 -24.16 -9.63
N TRP A 403 1.28 -22.98 -9.94
CA TRP A 403 1.87 -21.75 -9.45
C TRP A 403 1.30 -21.48 -8.07
N GLU A 404 2.14 -21.18 -7.10
CA GLU A 404 1.68 -20.75 -5.78
C GLU A 404 1.46 -19.22 -5.74
N ALA A 405 2.05 -18.49 -6.70
CA ALA A 405 1.97 -17.04 -6.82
C ALA A 405 1.83 -16.55 -8.27
N PHE A 406 1.31 -15.33 -8.40
CA PHE A 406 1.31 -14.54 -9.62
C PHE A 406 2.05 -13.23 -9.33
N ILE A 407 2.75 -12.70 -10.33
CA ILE A 407 3.55 -11.49 -10.25
C ILE A 407 2.97 -10.45 -11.20
N ASP A 408 2.99 -9.19 -10.83
CA ASP A 408 2.82 -8.11 -11.80
C ASP A 408 4.04 -8.09 -12.73
N MET A 409 3.82 -8.30 -14.02
CA MET A 409 4.86 -8.25 -15.04
C MET A 409 5.73 -6.99 -14.96
N ARG A 410 5.22 -5.86 -14.45
CA ARG A 410 5.98 -4.62 -14.26
C ARG A 410 7.13 -4.75 -13.27
N GLU A 411 6.99 -5.62 -12.29
CA GLU A 411 8.00 -5.91 -11.26
C GLU A 411 8.77 -7.21 -11.57
N GLY A 412 8.39 -7.89 -12.65
CA GLY A 412 8.91 -9.21 -13.00
C GLY A 412 10.18 -9.18 -13.85
N TYR A 413 11.00 -10.20 -13.66
CA TYR A 413 12.19 -10.48 -14.46
C TYR A 413 11.89 -11.61 -15.46
N PHE A 414 11.95 -11.32 -16.75
CA PHE A 414 11.67 -12.28 -17.82
C PHE A 414 12.95 -12.90 -18.36
N VAL A 415 12.97 -14.21 -18.52
CA VAL A 415 14.04 -14.89 -19.26
C VAL A 415 13.54 -15.25 -20.66
N LEU A 416 14.22 -14.73 -21.67
CA LEU A 416 13.90 -14.93 -23.09
C LEU A 416 14.37 -16.31 -23.60
N ASP A 417 13.78 -17.39 -23.08
CA ASP A 417 14.08 -18.75 -23.49
C ASP A 417 13.15 -19.30 -24.60
N GLU A 418 13.70 -19.52 -25.80
CA GLU A 418 13.00 -20.13 -26.93
C GLU A 418 12.68 -21.63 -26.73
N ASN A 419 13.32 -22.31 -25.78
CA ASN A 419 13.23 -23.76 -25.60
C ASN A 419 12.28 -24.19 -24.48
N THR A 420 11.51 -23.27 -23.90
CA THR A 420 10.53 -23.55 -22.84
C THR A 420 9.45 -24.55 -23.24
N ALA A 421 9.10 -24.65 -24.54
CA ALA A 421 8.20 -25.69 -25.02
C ALA A 421 8.77 -27.11 -24.85
N THR A 422 10.10 -27.25 -24.87
CA THR A 422 10.77 -28.54 -24.63
C THR A 422 11.02 -28.77 -23.15
N LYS A 423 11.31 -27.72 -22.38
CA LYS A 423 11.59 -27.79 -20.94
C LYS A 423 10.32 -28.02 -20.11
N PHE A 424 9.23 -27.34 -20.48
CA PHE A 424 8.00 -27.27 -19.68
C PHE A 424 6.71 -27.59 -20.44
N ASN A 425 6.77 -27.92 -21.75
CA ASN A 425 5.57 -28.10 -22.57
C ASN A 425 4.69 -26.83 -22.63
N THR A 426 5.32 -25.65 -22.64
CA THR A 426 4.62 -24.37 -22.83
C THR A 426 3.84 -24.37 -24.15
N PRO A 427 2.71 -23.65 -24.22
CA PRO A 427 1.97 -23.49 -25.46
C PRO A 427 2.80 -22.83 -26.57
N MET A 428 2.39 -23.05 -27.82
CA MET A 428 2.70 -22.16 -28.94
C MET A 428 4.20 -22.01 -29.28
N SER A 429 4.93 -23.12 -29.18
CA SER A 429 6.38 -23.22 -29.47
C SER A 429 7.30 -22.55 -28.44
N GLY A 430 6.74 -21.99 -27.37
CA GLY A 430 7.51 -21.32 -26.32
C GLY A 430 6.73 -20.19 -25.68
N SER A 431 7.13 -19.82 -24.48
CA SER A 431 6.84 -18.55 -23.82
C SER A 431 8.04 -18.17 -22.96
N PRO A 432 8.27 -16.88 -22.68
CA PRO A 432 9.26 -16.53 -21.67
C PRO A 432 8.79 -17.06 -20.31
N VAL A 433 9.73 -17.18 -19.38
CA VAL A 433 9.46 -17.44 -17.97
C VAL A 433 9.62 -16.13 -17.19
N CYS A 434 8.88 -15.96 -16.10
CA CYS A 434 8.89 -14.73 -15.29
C CYS A 434 9.15 -15.08 -13.83
N PHE A 435 9.95 -14.25 -13.16
CA PHE A 435 10.35 -14.42 -11.76
C PHE A 435 10.14 -13.12 -10.99
N ALA A 436 9.80 -13.23 -9.70
CA ALA A 436 9.62 -12.08 -8.82
C ALA A 436 10.94 -11.41 -8.46
N SER A 437 12.05 -12.17 -8.50
CA SER A 437 13.38 -11.66 -8.18
C SER A 437 14.37 -11.93 -9.32
N HIS A 438 15.31 -10.99 -9.47
CA HIS A 438 16.41 -11.16 -10.41
C HIS A 438 17.28 -12.37 -10.04
N ASP A 439 17.47 -12.64 -8.75
CA ASP A 439 18.27 -13.78 -8.27
C ASP A 439 17.67 -15.12 -8.70
N ASP A 440 16.33 -15.24 -8.73
CA ASP A 440 15.64 -16.44 -9.23
C ASP A 440 15.76 -16.58 -10.75
N ALA A 441 15.69 -15.46 -11.48
CA ALA A 441 15.97 -15.45 -12.92
C ALA A 441 17.43 -15.88 -13.22
N VAL A 442 18.39 -15.42 -12.41
CA VAL A 442 19.80 -15.84 -12.49
C VAL A 442 19.94 -17.33 -12.20
N ALA A 443 19.27 -17.83 -11.16
CA ALA A 443 19.30 -19.24 -10.81
C ALA A 443 18.76 -20.11 -11.96
N TYR A 444 17.71 -19.66 -12.64
CA TYR A 444 17.19 -20.32 -13.83
C TYR A 444 18.20 -20.36 -14.98
N VAL A 445 18.85 -19.25 -15.33
CA VAL A 445 19.83 -19.24 -16.44
C VAL A 445 21.08 -20.06 -16.10
N ASP A 446 21.48 -20.12 -14.83
CA ASP A 446 22.58 -20.95 -14.35
C ASP A 446 22.32 -22.46 -14.50
N GLU A 447 21.04 -22.87 -14.54
CA GLU A 447 20.65 -24.26 -14.76
C GLU A 447 20.77 -24.68 -16.24
N TRP A 448 20.61 -23.73 -17.18
CA TRP A 448 20.43 -24.02 -18.59
C TRP A 448 21.53 -23.41 -19.48
N ASP A 449 22.35 -24.26 -20.10
CA ASP A 449 23.47 -23.86 -20.98
C ASP A 449 23.06 -23.05 -22.25
N ASP A 450 21.76 -22.96 -22.58
CA ASP A 450 21.23 -22.33 -23.80
C ASP A 450 20.68 -20.91 -23.62
N VAL A 451 20.69 -20.41 -22.38
CA VAL A 451 20.36 -19.02 -22.02
C VAL A 451 21.46 -18.45 -21.11
N THR A 452 21.49 -17.13 -20.97
CA THR A 452 22.48 -16.41 -20.17
C THR A 452 21.82 -15.24 -19.45
N GLU A 453 22.54 -14.61 -18.51
CA GLU A 453 22.07 -13.38 -17.84
C GLU A 453 21.73 -12.25 -18.84
N ASP A 454 22.36 -12.21 -20.03
CA ASP A 454 22.03 -11.23 -21.09
C ASP A 454 20.62 -11.45 -21.68
N ASP A 455 20.00 -12.60 -21.42
CA ASP A 455 18.64 -12.94 -21.85
C ASP A 455 17.58 -12.64 -20.76
N ILE A 456 18.00 -12.09 -19.62
CA ILE A 456 17.13 -11.58 -18.56
C ILE A 456 16.75 -10.13 -18.90
N VAL A 457 15.46 -9.84 -18.97
CA VAL A 457 14.92 -8.52 -19.31
C VAL A 457 13.77 -8.15 -18.38
N GLU A 458 13.59 -6.86 -18.12
CA GLU A 458 12.40 -6.32 -17.46
C GLU A 458 11.32 -5.99 -18.50
N LEU A 459 10.11 -5.66 -18.04
CA LEU A 459 8.99 -5.36 -18.93
C LEU A 459 9.28 -4.21 -19.91
N GLU A 460 9.97 -3.16 -19.44
CA GLU A 460 10.33 -1.99 -20.25
C GLU A 460 11.38 -2.28 -21.33
N ASP A 461 12.17 -3.33 -21.14
CA ASP A 461 13.17 -3.78 -22.11
C ASP A 461 12.58 -4.73 -23.18
N LEU A 462 11.30 -5.10 -23.05
CA LEU A 462 10.63 -5.90 -24.07
C LEU A 462 10.43 -5.10 -25.35
N VAL A 463 10.98 -5.61 -26.45
CA VAL A 463 10.83 -4.99 -27.77
C VAL A 463 10.07 -5.90 -28.74
N ASP A 464 9.72 -5.33 -29.89
CA ASP A 464 8.99 -5.98 -30.97
C ASP A 464 9.54 -7.38 -31.35
N GLU A 465 10.87 -7.55 -31.31
CA GLU A 465 11.51 -8.82 -31.64
C GLU A 465 11.23 -9.93 -30.62
N HIS A 466 11.01 -9.58 -29.35
CA HIS A 466 10.65 -10.52 -28.30
C HIS A 466 9.22 -11.04 -28.47
N GLY A 467 8.28 -10.18 -28.90
CA GLY A 467 6.93 -10.62 -29.29
C GLY A 467 6.98 -11.60 -30.48
N LEU A 468 7.78 -11.28 -31.50
CA LEU A 468 7.98 -12.15 -32.67
C LEU A 468 8.63 -13.48 -32.32
N MET A 469 9.57 -13.52 -31.39
CA MET A 469 10.24 -14.74 -30.93
C MET A 469 9.22 -15.84 -30.60
N TYR A 470 8.16 -15.47 -29.87
CA TYR A 470 7.14 -16.41 -29.43
C TYR A 470 5.92 -16.46 -30.37
N ARG A 471 5.57 -15.36 -31.05
CA ARG A 471 4.28 -15.22 -31.74
C ARG A 471 4.38 -14.77 -33.20
N ALA A 472 5.51 -14.98 -33.88
CA ALA A 472 5.69 -14.65 -35.30
C ALA A 472 4.58 -15.14 -36.25
N ASN A 473 3.91 -16.26 -35.95
CA ASN A 473 2.82 -16.80 -36.78
C ASN A 473 1.44 -16.16 -36.54
N TYR A 474 1.34 -15.28 -35.54
CA TYR A 474 0.08 -14.71 -35.05
C TYR A 474 -0.01 -13.20 -35.26
N ARG A 475 0.98 -12.59 -35.94
CA ARG A 475 0.91 -11.23 -36.47
C ARG A 475 0.33 -11.14 -37.87
#